data_AF-A0A7W1CIQ7-F1
#
_entry.id   AF-A0A7W1CIQ7-F1
#
_cell.length_a   1.000
_cell.length_b   1.000
_cell.length_c   1.000
_cell.angle_alpha   90.00
_cell.angle_beta   90.00
_cell.angle_gamma   90.00
#
_symmetry.space_group_name_H-M   'P 1'
#
loop_
_entity.id
_entity.type
_entity.pdbx_description
1 polymer ?
#
loop_
_entity_poly.entity_id
_entity_poly.type
_entity_poly.pdbx_seq_one_letter_code
_entity_poly.pdbx_strand_id
1 'polypeptide(L)' 'MENKRSEELSELDQLLQELIDGQQKTLLQLARRIVPNATSDDILQPNDFPELENHPHFRYEEGLLAGLQSAQIALRCH' A
#
# COMPACT_ATOMS: atom_id res chain seq x y z
N MET A 1 3.23 -30.46 -13.12
CA MET A 1 2.75 -29.92 -11.82
C MET A 1 3.49 -28.66 -11.41
N GLU A 2 4.80 -28.53 -11.65
CA GLU A 2 5.56 -27.29 -11.36
C GLU A 2 5.07 -26.06 -12.14
N ASN A 3 4.71 -26.22 -13.42
CA ASN A 3 4.28 -25.08 -14.25
C ASN A 3 3.03 -24.38 -13.70
N LYS A 4 2.05 -25.16 -13.22
CA LYS A 4 0.79 -24.64 -12.69
C LYS A 4 0.98 -23.85 -11.40
N ARG A 5 1.88 -24.30 -10.51
CA ARG A 5 2.18 -23.58 -9.25
C ARG A 5 2.85 -22.24 -9.52
N SER A 6 3.78 -22.20 -10.49
CA SER A 6 4.45 -20.95 -10.86
C SER A 6 3.48 -19.94 -11.47
N GLU A 7 2.52 -20.40 -12.27
CA GLU A 7 1.44 -19.57 -12.82
C GLU A 7 0.54 -19.01 -11.71
N GLU A 8 0.09 -19.86 -10.77
CA GLU A 8 -0.74 -19.46 -9.62
C GLU A 8 -0.04 -18.40 -8.73
N LEU A 9 1.27 -18.55 -8.48
CA LEU A 9 2.04 -17.57 -7.71
C LEU A 9 2.20 -16.25 -8.44
N SER A 10 2.36 -16.29 -9.77
CA SER A 10 2.42 -15.08 -10.60
C SER A 10 1.09 -14.33 -10.60
N GLU A 11 -0.04 -15.04 -10.71
CA GLU A 11 -1.38 -14.43 -10.65
C GLU A 11 -1.63 -13.80 -9.28
N LEU A 12 -1.19 -14.47 -8.20
CA LEU A 12 -1.29 -13.92 -6.84
C LEU A 12 -0.43 -12.68 -6.65
N ASP A 13 0.79 -12.64 -7.20
CA ASP A 13 1.65 -11.46 -7.14
C ASP A 13 1.04 -10.26 -7.87
N GLN A 14 0.41 -10.50 -9.02
CA GLN A 14 -0.32 -9.49 -9.79
C GLN A 14 -1.52 -8.97 -9.00
N LEU A 15 -2.31 -9.87 -8.40
CA LEU A 15 -3.45 -9.48 -7.57
C LEU A 15 -3.01 -8.63 -6.37
N LEU A 16 -1.92 -9.01 -5.70
CA LEU A 16 -1.35 -8.22 -4.60
C LEU A 16 -0.88 -6.84 -5.09
N GLN A 17 -0.27 -6.76 -6.28
CA GLN A 17 0.12 -5.47 -6.87
C GLN A 17 -1.09 -4.58 -7.13
N GLU A 18 -2.18 -5.12 -7.69
CA GLU A 18 -3.42 -4.37 -7.92
C GLU A 18 -4.03 -3.84 -6.62
N LEU A 19 -4.00 -4.65 -5.56
CA LEU A 19 -4.46 -4.24 -4.22
C LEU A 19 -3.59 -3.14 -3.63
N ILE A 20 -2.27 -3.22 -3.78
CA ILE A 20 -1.31 -2.20 -3.35
C ILE A 20 -1.59 -0.87 -4.07
N ASP A 21 -1.73 -0.91 -5.40
CA ASP A 21 -1.99 0.28 -6.22
C ASP A 21 -3.33 0.92 -5.87
N GLY A 22 -4.36 0.11 -5.59
CA GLY A 22 -5.65 0.57 -5.10
C GLY A 22 -5.54 1.23 -3.73
N GLN A 23 -4.83 0.60 -2.80
CA GLN A 23 -4.64 1.11 -1.45
C GLN A 23 -3.85 2.43 -1.45
N GLN A 24 -2.82 2.58 -2.29
CA GLN A 24 -2.07 3.83 -2.46
C GLN A 24 -2.97 4.98 -2.95
N LYS A 25 -3.90 4.71 -3.88
CA LYS A 25 -4.87 5.72 -4.32
C LYS A 25 -5.81 6.13 -3.20
N THR A 26 -6.32 5.18 -2.42
CA THR A 26 -7.17 5.46 -1.25
C THR A 26 -6.41 6.30 -0.23
N LEU A 27 -5.17 5.94 0.08
CA LEU A 27 -4.31 6.65 1.02
C LEU A 27 -4.03 8.08 0.56
N LEU A 28 -3.73 8.29 -0.73
CA LEU A 28 -3.52 9.62 -1.31
C LEU A 28 -4.81 10.46 -1.28
N GLN A 29 -5.97 9.88 -1.56
CA GLN A 29 -7.24 10.58 -1.45
C GLN A 29 -7.53 11.00 0.00
N LEU A 30 -7.22 10.14 0.98
CA LEU A 30 -7.35 10.46 2.39
C LEU A 30 -6.35 11.54 2.81
N ALA A 31 -5.09 11.44 2.38
CA ALA A 31 -4.07 12.46 2.60
C ALA A 31 -4.54 13.82 2.10
N ARG A 32 -5.07 13.90 0.87
CA ARG A 32 -5.60 15.14 0.28
C ARG A 32 -6.82 15.72 0.99
N ARG A 33 -7.58 14.91 1.73
CA ARG A 33 -8.67 15.42 2.57
C ARG A 33 -8.15 16.09 3.84
N ILE A 34 -6.97 15.70 4.32
CA ILE A 34 -6.34 16.22 5.53
C ILE A 34 -5.39 17.38 5.18
N VAL A 35 -4.52 17.17 4.19
CA VAL A 35 -3.56 18.12 3.62
C VAL A 35 -3.88 18.31 2.13
N PRO A 36 -4.60 19.38 1.73
CA PRO A 36 -5.14 19.55 0.37
C PRO A 36 -4.13 19.41 -0.78
N ASN A 37 -2.87 19.76 -0.53
CA ASN A 37 -1.80 19.74 -1.53
C ASN A 37 -0.93 18.47 -1.46
N ALA A 38 -1.33 17.45 -0.71
CA ALA A 38 -0.57 16.21 -0.58
C ALA A 38 -0.35 15.52 -1.94
N THR A 39 0.90 15.13 -2.16
CA THR A 39 1.41 14.41 -3.31
C THR A 39 1.59 12.92 -3.00
N SER A 40 1.90 12.14 -4.03
CA SER A 40 2.25 10.72 -3.87
C SER A 40 3.54 10.51 -3.08
N ASP A 41 4.42 11.51 -3.02
CA ASP A 41 5.68 11.40 -2.31
C ASP A 41 5.47 11.69 -0.82
N ASP A 42 4.56 12.62 -0.51
CA ASP A 42 4.20 12.98 0.87
C ASP A 42 3.56 11.80 1.63
N ILE A 43 2.84 10.91 0.95
CA ILE A 43 2.30 9.69 1.58
C ILE A 43 3.37 8.64 1.88
N LEU A 44 4.55 8.73 1.27
CA LEU A 44 5.70 7.86 1.58
C LEU A 44 6.49 8.37 2.79
N GLN A 45 6.31 9.65 3.14
CA GLN A 45 6.95 10.29 4.28
C GLN A 45 5.91 11.03 5.17
N PRO A 46 4.88 10.34 5.67
CA PRO A 46 3.79 11.01 6.39
C PRO A 46 4.20 11.64 7.73
N ASN A 47 5.36 11.26 8.27
CA ASN A 47 5.92 11.87 9.48
C ASN A 47 6.38 13.32 9.27
N ASP A 48 6.54 13.76 8.01
CA ASP A 48 6.84 15.17 7.69
C ASP A 48 5.61 16.07 7.81
N PHE A 49 4.42 15.46 7.93
CA PHE A 49 3.14 16.13 8.08
C PHE A 49 2.48 15.72 9.40
N PRO A 50 2.60 16.52 10.48
CA PRO A 50 1.99 16.22 11.77
C PRO A 50 0.48 15.94 11.66
N GLU A 51 -0.20 16.54 10.69
CA GLU A 51 -1.62 16.30 10.40
C GLU A 51 -1.89 14.89 9.90
N LEU A 52 -0.98 14.27 9.15
CA LEU A 52 -1.10 12.89 8.69
C LEU A 52 -0.63 11.90 9.76
N GLU A 53 0.51 12.17 10.40
CA GLU A 53 1.09 11.33 11.44
C GLU A 53 0.12 11.13 12.61
N ASN A 54 -0.57 12.19 13.04
CA ASN A 54 -1.48 12.15 14.17
C ASN A 54 -2.93 11.79 13.79
N HIS A 55 -3.23 11.53 12.51
CA HIS A 55 -4.60 11.21 12.08
C HIS A 55 -4.85 9.69 12.14
N PRO A 56 -5.70 9.20 13.07
CA PRO A 56 -5.82 7.75 13.33
C PRO A 56 -6.27 6.94 12.11
N HIS A 57 -7.21 7.46 11.31
CA HIS A 57 -7.65 6.79 10.10
C HIS A 57 -6.55 6.74 9.03
N PHE A 58 -5.70 7.77 8.96
CA PHE A 58 -4.62 7.78 7.97
C PHE A 58 -3.58 6.71 8.32
N ARG A 59 -3.17 6.65 9.59
CA ARG A 59 -2.26 5.63 10.12
C ARG A 59 -2.78 4.21 9.98
N TYR A 60 -4.10 4.01 10.11
CA TYR A 60 -4.71 2.70 9.88
C TYR A 60 -4.59 2.27 8.40
N GLU A 61 -4.94 3.14 7.45
CA GLU A 61 -4.86 2.85 6.02
C GLU A 61 -3.41 2.67 5.54
N GLU A 62 -2.46 3.42 6.11
CA GLU A 62 -1.03 3.23 5.89
C GLU A 62 -0.56 1.86 6.40
N GLY A 63 -1.01 1.44 7.58
CA GLY A 63 -0.72 0.11 8.12
C GLY A 63 -1.24 -1.03 7.22
N LEU A 64 -2.43 -0.86 6.61
CA LEU A 64 -2.94 -1.82 5.62
C LEU A 64 -2.05 -1.91 4.39
N LEU A 65 -1.58 -0.76 3.86
CA LEU A 65 -0.65 -0.72 2.74
C LEU A 65 0.66 -1.47 3.08
N ALA A 66 1.22 -1.22 4.26
CA ALA A 66 2.44 -1.90 4.73
C ALA A 66 2.22 -3.43 4.87
N GLY A 67 1.03 -3.85 5.30
CA GLY A 67 0.65 -5.26 5.38
C GLY A 67 0.61 -5.95 4.00
N LEU A 68 -0.02 -5.30 3.01
CA LEU A 68 -0.07 -5.80 1.63
C LEU A 68 1.33 -5.91 1.01
N GLN A 69 2.16 -4.90 1.20
CA GLN A 69 3.56 -4.91 0.74
C GLN A 69 4.37 -6.02 1.39
N SER A 70 4.18 -6.23 2.70
CA SER A 70 4.85 -7.33 3.44
C SER A 70 4.43 -8.70 2.90
N ALA A 71 3.15 -8.90 2.60
CA ALA A 71 2.65 -10.14 2.00
C ALA A 71 3.26 -10.38 0.61
N GLN A 72 3.37 -9.34 -0.23
CA GLN A 72 3.97 -9.43 -1.56
C GLN A 72 5.47 -9.76 -1.48
N ILE A 73 6.20 -9.15 -0.54
CA ILE A 73 7.61 -9.47 -0.30
C ILE A 73 7.75 -10.95 0.09
N ALA A 74 6.93 -11.41 1.04
CA ALA A 74 6.95 -12.81 1.48
C ALA A 74 6.68 -13.78 0.32
N LEU A 75 5.76 -13.43 -0.58
CA LEU A 75 5.46 -14.21 -1.78
C LEU A 75 6.65 -14.28 -2.74
N ARG A 76 7.34 -13.15 -2.97
CA ARG A 76 8.48 -13.04 -3.91
C ARG A 76 9.78 -13.63 -3.39
N CYS A 77 9.92 -13.77 -2.07
CA CYS A 77 11.10 -14.38 -1.44
C CYS A 77 11.07 -15.92 -1.45
N HIS A 78 9.96 -16.54 -1.85
CA HIS A 78 9.79 -17.98 -1.95
C HIS A 78 9.96 -18.50 -3.37
#